data_AF-A0A5J6MPH4-F1
#
_entry.id   AF-A0A5J6MPH4-F1
#
_cell.length_a   1.000
_cell.length_b   1.000
_cell.length_c   1.000
_cell.angle_alpha   90.00
_cell.angle_beta   90.00
_cell.angle_gamma   90.00
#
_symmetry.space_group_name_H-M   'P 1'
#
loop_
_entity.id
_entity.type
_entity.pdbx_description
1 polymer ?
#
loop_
_entity_poly.entity_id
_entity_poly.type
_entity_poly.pdbx_seq_one_letter_code
_entity_poly.pdbx_strand_id
1 'polypeptide(L)'
;MTPDQIELARHALGLTNGRRRSYRNHFVTGEGSHDYAAWQAMVAAGEATRTKGNAITGGDDLFRLTKIGAVAALKRGETLDPEDFPP
;
A
#
# COMPACT_ATOMS: atom_id res chain seq x y z
N MET A 1 -10.11 0.93 -6.47
CA MET A 1 -10.14 0.93 -4.99
C MET A 1 -11.49 1.37 -4.41
N THR A 2 -11.94 0.67 -3.36
CA THR A 2 -13.01 1.11 -2.44
C THR A 2 -12.49 2.15 -1.43
N PRO A 3 -13.37 2.85 -0.68
CA PRO A 3 -12.92 3.78 0.38
C PRO A 3 -11.99 3.14 1.42
N ASP A 4 -12.29 1.92 1.87
CA ASP A 4 -11.46 1.20 2.84
C ASP A 4 -10.08 0.83 2.27
N GLN A 5 -10.05 0.39 1.00
CA GLN A 5 -8.79 0.13 0.29
C GLN A 5 -7.96 1.40 0.12
N ILE A 6 -8.59 2.55 -0.13
CA ILE A 6 -7.90 3.84 -0.19
C ILE A 6 -7.26 4.14 1.16
N GLU A 7 -7.97 4.01 2.28
CA GLU A 7 -7.38 4.32 3.58
C GLU A 7 -6.26 3.34 3.98
N LEU A 8 -6.37 2.05 3.61
CA LEU A 8 -5.27 1.09 3.75
C LEU A 8 -4.06 1.46 2.89
N ALA A 9 -4.29 1.81 1.63
CA ALA A 9 -3.25 2.26 0.71
C ALA A 9 -2.55 3.52 1.23
N ARG A 10 -3.30 4.48 1.74
CA ARG A 10 -2.78 5.70 2.36
C ARG A 10 -1.96 5.40 3.61
N HIS A 11 -2.40 4.45 4.44
CA HIS A 11 -1.63 3.99 5.58
C HIS A 11 -0.29 3.39 5.12
N ALA A 12 -0.30 2.47 4.14
CA ALA A 12 0.90 1.85 3.60
C ALA A 12 1.90 2.85 3.00
N LEU A 13 1.40 3.92 2.38
CA LEU A 13 2.21 5.02 1.83
C LEU A 13 2.72 6.01 2.90
N GLY A 14 2.18 5.92 4.12
CA GLY A 14 2.44 6.87 5.18
C GLY A 14 1.83 8.26 4.93
N LEU A 15 0.82 8.39 4.05
CA LEU A 15 0.22 9.68 3.66
C LEU A 15 -0.64 10.35 4.73
N THR A 16 -0.82 9.73 5.89
CA THR A 16 -1.44 10.35 7.08
C THR A 16 -0.51 11.35 7.78
N ASN A 17 0.65 11.65 7.20
CA ASN A 17 1.65 12.59 7.70
C ASN A 17 1.34 14.06 7.31
N GLY A 18 2.00 15.00 7.99
CA GLY A 18 1.87 16.44 7.68
C GLY A 18 2.62 16.93 6.44
N ARG A 19 3.49 16.09 5.83
CA ARG A 19 4.34 16.44 4.68
C ARG A 19 3.60 16.37 3.34
N ARG A 20 2.41 15.74 3.29
CA ARG A 20 1.63 15.53 2.06
C ARG A 20 2.44 14.83 0.96
N ARG A 21 3.41 14.01 1.35
CA ARG A 21 4.20 13.16 0.45
C ARG A 21 4.31 11.78 1.06
N SER A 22 4.27 10.73 0.24
CA SER A 22 4.60 9.38 0.74
C SER A 22 6.04 9.38 1.27
N TYR A 23 6.37 8.45 2.17
CA TYR A 23 7.76 8.26 2.63
C TYR A 23 8.10 6.78 2.83
N ARG A 24 7.15 5.91 2.49
CA ARG A 24 7.26 4.46 2.57
C ARG A 24 6.29 3.85 1.57
N ASN A 25 6.45 2.56 1.29
CA ASN A 25 5.49 1.75 0.56
C ASN A 25 5.59 0.29 1.01
N HIS A 26 5.03 -0.03 2.18
CA HIS A 26 4.95 -1.40 2.67
C HIS A 26 3.79 -1.60 3.65
N PHE A 27 3.15 -2.75 3.57
CA PHE A 27 2.15 -3.22 4.53
C PHE A 27 2.32 -4.72 4.74
N VAL A 28 2.52 -5.15 5.98
CA VAL A 28 2.69 -6.57 6.33
C VAL A 28 1.41 -7.07 6.99
N THR A 29 0.82 -8.13 6.44
CA THR A 29 -0.42 -8.73 6.96
C THR A 29 -0.62 -10.16 6.41
N GLY A 30 -1.39 -10.98 7.11
CA GLY A 30 -1.67 -12.38 6.79
C GLY A 30 -3.16 -12.74 6.87
N GLU A 31 -3.52 -13.97 6.50
CA GLU A 31 -4.91 -14.47 6.36
C GLU A 31 -5.78 -14.29 7.61
N GLY A 32 -5.18 -14.17 8.80
CA GLY A 32 -5.90 -13.91 10.05
C GLY A 32 -6.34 -12.46 10.26
N SER A 33 -5.95 -11.53 9.38
CA SER A 33 -6.28 -10.11 9.46
C SER A 33 -7.44 -9.73 8.54
N HIS A 34 -8.27 -8.80 9.00
CA HIS A 34 -9.36 -8.22 8.23
C HIS A 34 -8.88 -7.47 6.97
N ASP A 35 -7.63 -6.97 6.99
CA ASP A 35 -7.05 -6.22 5.87
C ASP A 35 -6.61 -7.11 4.72
N TYR A 36 -6.35 -8.40 4.97
CA TYR A 36 -5.70 -9.30 4.02
C TYR A 36 -6.52 -9.48 2.74
N ALA A 37 -7.84 -9.65 2.88
CA ALA A 37 -8.73 -9.78 1.75
C ALA A 37 -8.74 -8.52 0.86
N ALA A 38 -8.69 -7.34 1.48
CA ALA A 38 -8.65 -6.06 0.75
C ALA A 38 -7.34 -5.92 -0.05
N TRP A 39 -6.20 -6.29 0.53
CA TRP A 39 -4.90 -6.30 -0.15
C TRP A 39 -4.84 -7.31 -1.28
N GLN A 40 -5.36 -8.52 -1.09
CA GLN A 40 -5.46 -9.53 -2.14
C GLN A 40 -6.34 -9.05 -3.31
N ALA A 41 -7.44 -8.34 -3.03
CA ALA A 41 -8.27 -7.73 -4.07
C ALA A 41 -7.53 -6.61 -4.83
N MET A 42 -6.75 -5.77 -4.16
CA MET A 42 -5.91 -4.75 -4.81
C MET A 42 -4.81 -5.38 -5.67
N VAL A 43 -4.23 -6.51 -5.24
CA VAL A 43 -3.28 -7.29 -6.06
C VAL A 43 -3.97 -7.82 -7.32
N ALA A 44 -5.16 -8.42 -7.20
CA ALA A 44 -5.92 -8.91 -8.34
C ALA A 44 -6.30 -7.81 -9.34
N ALA A 45 -6.50 -6.58 -8.87
CA ALA A 45 -6.77 -5.41 -9.69
C ALA A 45 -5.52 -4.74 -10.30
N GLY A 46 -4.31 -5.21 -9.98
CA GLY A 46 -3.04 -4.59 -10.42
C GLY A 46 -2.64 -3.31 -9.67
N GLU A 47 -3.36 -2.98 -8.60
CA GLU A 47 -3.12 -1.80 -7.75
C GLU A 47 -2.00 -2.07 -6.72
N ALA A 48 -1.71 -3.33 -6.42
CA ALA A 48 -0.67 -3.76 -5.49
C ALA A 48 0.10 -4.98 -5.97
N THR A 49 1.24 -5.24 -5.33
CA THR A 49 2.05 -6.45 -5.47
C THR A 49 2.16 -7.15 -4.13
N ARG A 50 2.31 -8.48 -4.15
CA ARG A 50 2.52 -9.32 -2.98
C ARG A 50 3.87 -10.00 -3.05
N THR A 51 4.63 -9.91 -1.96
CA THR A 51 5.79 -10.76 -1.69
C THR A 51 5.40 -11.76 -0.62
N LYS A 52 5.64 -13.05 -0.87
CA LYS A 52 5.34 -14.11 0.10
C LYS A 52 6.09 -13.87 1.42
N GLY A 53 5.39 -14.08 2.53
CA GLY A 53 5.97 -13.92 3.86
C GLY A 53 7.20 -14.78 4.12
N ASN A 54 8.09 -14.28 4.98
CA ASN A 54 9.34 -14.91 5.37
C ASN A 54 9.72 -14.56 6.82
N ALA A 55 10.90 -14.98 7.29
CA ALA A 55 11.33 -14.75 8.66
C ALA A 55 11.42 -13.25 9.05
N ILE A 56 11.71 -12.36 8.09
CA ILE A 56 11.78 -10.90 8.32
C ILE A 56 10.38 -10.31 8.57
N THR A 57 9.35 -10.86 7.92
CA THR A 57 7.96 -10.40 8.06
C THR A 57 7.18 -11.16 9.12
N GLY A 58 7.84 -12.02 9.91
CA GLY A 58 7.16 -12.87 10.91
C GLY A 58 6.30 -13.98 10.30
N GLY A 59 6.46 -14.27 9.01
CA GLY A 59 5.67 -15.25 8.26
C GLY A 59 4.51 -14.65 7.44
N ASP A 60 4.13 -13.40 7.71
CA ASP A 60 3.05 -12.72 7.01
C ASP A 60 3.49 -12.13 5.67
N ASP A 61 2.56 -11.97 4.74
CA ASP A 61 2.86 -11.43 3.43
C ASP A 61 3.15 -9.92 3.48
N LEU A 62 4.02 -9.49 2.57
CA LEU A 62 4.37 -8.10 2.40
C LEU A 62 3.74 -7.56 1.11
N PHE A 63 2.91 -6.55 1.26
CA PHE A 63 2.26 -5.85 0.16
C PHE A 63 2.92 -4.50 -0.09
N ARG A 64 3.00 -4.13 -1.38
CA ARG A 64 3.44 -2.82 -1.85
C ARG A 64 2.49 -2.34 -2.94
N LEU A 65 2.13 -1.07 -2.93
CA LEU A 65 1.34 -0.50 -4.02
C LEU A 65 2.18 -0.39 -5.30
N THR A 66 1.54 -0.63 -6.44
CA THR A 66 2.06 -0.23 -7.73
C THR A 66 1.91 1.29 -7.88
N LYS A 67 2.53 1.89 -8.91
CA LYS A 67 2.32 3.31 -9.21
C LYS A 67 0.84 3.64 -9.43
N ILE A 68 0.09 2.74 -10.07
CA ILE A 68 -1.36 2.89 -10.32
C ILE A 68 -2.12 2.97 -8.99
N GLY A 69 -1.92 2.00 -8.09
CA GLY A 69 -2.59 2.00 -6.79
C GLY A 69 -2.16 3.17 -5.90
N ALA A 70 -0.88 3.55 -5.95
CA ALA A 70 -0.37 4.65 -5.16
C ALA A 70 -0.95 6.01 -5.59
N VAL A 71 -1.06 6.25 -6.91
CA VAL A 71 -1.71 7.46 -7.45
C VAL A 71 -3.20 7.48 -7.11
N ALA A 72 -3.88 6.34 -7.19
CA ALA A 72 -5.31 6.25 -6.85
C ALA A 72 -5.61 6.60 -5.37
N ALA A 73 -4.63 6.45 -4.48
CA ALA A 73 -4.77 6.75 -3.05
C ALA A 73 -4.49 8.21 -2.66
N LEU A 74 -3.97 9.04 -3.59
CA LEU A 74 -3.64 10.44 -3.33
C LEU A 74 -4.88 11.29 -3.12
N LYS A 75 -4.83 12.19 -2.13
CA LYS A 75 -5.76 13.31 -2.00
C LYS A 75 -5.15 14.56 -2.65
N ARG A 76 -6.00 15.56 -2.90
CA ARG A 76 -5.59 16.79 -3.58
C ARG A 76 -4.41 17.47 -2.87
N GLY A 77 -3.33 17.71 -3.62
CA GLY A 77 -2.13 18.38 -3.11
C GLY A 77 -1.13 17.45 -2.42
N GLU A 78 -1.37 16.14 -2.45
CA GLU A 78 -0.39 15.13 -2.04
C GLU A 78 0.45 14.65 -3.23
N THR A 79 1.64 14.12 -2.95
CA THR A 79 2.58 13.61 -3.95
C THR A 79 3.16 12.27 -3.52
N LEU A 80 3.68 11.51 -4.48
CA LEU A 80 4.48 10.32 -4.22
C LEU A 80 5.96 10.69 -4.14
N ASP A 81 6.69 10.03 -3.26
CA ASP A 81 8.14 10.17 -3.20
C ASP A 81 8.78 9.53 -4.44
N PRO A 82 9.58 10.27 -5.23
CA PRO A 82 10.20 9.73 -6.44
C PRO A 82 11.25 8.64 -6.15
N GLU A 83 11.74 8.52 -4.91
CA GLU A 83 12.61 7.41 -4.51
C GLU A 83 11.87 6.07 -4.59
N ASP A 84 10.62 6.01 -4.12
CA ASP A 84 9.78 4.82 -4.17
C ASP A 84 9.02 4.69 -5.51
N PHE A 85 8.71 5.82 -6.15
CA PHE A 85 7.88 5.90 -7.35
C PHE A 85 8.53 6.80 -8.43
N PRO A 86 9.55 6.30 -9.14
CA PRO A 86 10.23 7.09 -10.16
C PRO A 86 9.26 7.52 -11.29
N PRO A 87 9.56 8.64 -11.97
CA PRO A 87 8.73 9.19 -13.05
C PRO A 87 8.47 8.21 -14.20
#